data_AF-A0A9P7FFQ6-F1
#
_entry.id   AF-A0A9P7FFQ6-F1
#
_cell.length_a   1.000
_cell.length_b   1.000
_cell.length_c   1.000
_cell.angle_alpha   90.00
_cell.angle_beta   90.00
_cell.angle_gamma   90.00
#
_symmetry.space_group_name_H-M   'P 1'
#
loop_
_entity.id
_entity.type
_entity.pdbx_description
1 polymer ?
#
loop_
_entity_poly.entity_id
_entity_poly.type
_entity_poly.pdbx_seq_one_letter_code
_entity_poly.pdbx_strand_id
1 'polypeptide(L)'
;MERMIGNLGQEICQPSNPFANLSQEVVRRCHINTLLSIMPELDNLHQGLPNGSVDLGDGYVLLRKRERYAKLPDGADAQAI
;
A
#
# COMPACT_ATOMS: atom_id res chain seq x y z
N MET A 1 -11.44 -13.25 12.70
CA MET A 1 -10.12 -13.12 13.35
C MET A 1 -8.99 -13.75 12.52
N GLU A 2 -9.26 -14.83 11.77
CA GLU A 2 -8.27 -15.54 10.93
C GLU A 2 -7.58 -14.68 9.86
N ARG A 3 -8.31 -13.72 9.23
CA ARG A 3 -7.71 -12.77 8.27
C ARG A 3 -6.60 -11.91 8.88
N MET A 4 -6.66 -11.67 10.19
CA MET A 4 -5.70 -10.83 10.90
C MET A 4 -4.35 -11.55 11.07
N ILE A 5 -4.38 -12.86 11.30
CA ILE A 5 -3.16 -13.69 11.45
C ILE A 5 -2.44 -13.83 10.10
N GLY A 6 -3.18 -14.06 9.02
CA GLY A 6 -2.63 -14.10 7.66
C GLY A 6 -1.97 -12.78 7.24
N ASN A 7 -2.63 -11.65 7.50
CA ASN A 7 -2.07 -10.33 7.22
C ASN A 7 -0.84 -10.01 8.07
N LEU A 8 -0.84 -10.34 9.37
CA LEU A 8 0.34 -10.19 10.23
C LEU A 8 1.52 -11.01 9.73
N GLY A 9 1.27 -12.25 9.27
CA GLY A 9 2.30 -13.11 8.69
C GLY A 9 2.94 -12.53 7.43
N GLN A 10 2.15 -11.85 6.59
CA GLN A 10 2.68 -11.15 5.40
C GLN A 10 3.50 -9.90 5.77
N GLU A 11 3.13 -9.19 6.83
CA GLU A 11 3.77 -7.94 7.25
C GLU A 11 5.06 -8.13 8.05
N ILE A 12 5.20 -9.27 8.74
CA ILE A 12 6.40 -9.57 9.53
C ILE A 12 7.66 -9.64 8.63
N CYS A 13 7.52 -10.01 7.34
CA CYS A 13 8.47 -9.93 6.20
C CYS A 13 9.99 -10.17 6.44
N GLN A 14 10.39 -10.67 7.61
CA GLN A 14 11.78 -10.96 7.95
C GLN A 14 11.79 -11.95 9.13
N PRO A 15 12.25 -13.20 8.92
CA PRO A 15 12.23 -14.22 9.97
C PRO A 15 13.22 -13.95 11.12
N SER A 16 14.14 -13.01 10.96
CA SER A 16 15.20 -12.70 11.94
C SER A 16 14.79 -11.73 13.05
N ASN A 17 13.81 -10.85 12.84
CA ASN A 17 13.31 -9.94 13.88
C ASN A 17 11.80 -9.65 13.75
N PRO A 18 10.95 -10.66 14.02
CA PRO A 18 9.52 -10.57 13.76
C PRO A 18 8.80 -9.57 14.69
N PHE A 19 9.27 -9.41 15.92
CA PHE A 19 8.63 -8.54 16.91
C PHE A 19 8.84 -7.05 16.63
N ALA A 20 10.03 -6.66 16.14
CA ALA A 20 10.28 -5.27 15.77
C ALA A 20 9.41 -4.85 14.56
N ASN A 21 9.33 -5.70 13.53
CA ASN A 21 8.53 -5.45 12.34
C ASN A 21 7.03 -5.37 12.69
N LEU A 22 6.56 -6.31 13.52
CA LEU A 22 5.18 -6.30 14.00
C LEU A 22 4.86 -5.03 14.81
N SER A 23 5.77 -4.61 15.69
CA SER A 23 5.57 -3.41 16.50
C SER A 23 5.45 -2.16 15.64
N GLN A 24 6.30 -2.02 14.62
CA GLN A 24 6.23 -0.91 13.67
C GLN A 24 4.93 -0.91 12.85
N GLU A 25 4.48 -2.08 12.38
CA GLU A 25 3.25 -2.17 11.59
C GLU A 25 1.99 -1.94 12.43
N VAL A 26 1.97 -2.42 13.68
CA VAL A 26 0.86 -2.14 14.61
C VAL A 26 0.75 -0.64 14.88
N VAL A 27 1.87 0.06 15.09
CA VAL A 27 1.88 1.51 15.24
C VAL A 27 1.36 2.20 13.98
N ARG A 28 1.83 1.79 12.80
CA ARG A 28 1.38 2.33 11.51
C ARG A 28 -0.13 2.16 11.30
N ARG A 29 -0.66 0.97 11.55
CA ARG A 29 -2.10 0.67 11.46
C ARG A 29 -2.91 1.44 12.48
N CYS A 30 -2.41 1.59 13.71
CA CYS A 30 -3.07 2.40 14.75
C CYS A 30 -3.23 3.84 14.28
N HIS A 31 -2.19 4.44 13.70
CA HIS A 31 -2.26 5.79 13.15
C HIS A 31 -3.28 5.90 12.00
N ILE A 32 -3.25 4.96 11.04
CA ILE A 32 -4.21 4.95 9.92
C ILE A 32 -5.64 4.82 10.44
N ASN A 33 -5.91 3.85 11.32
CA ASN A 33 -7.25 3.63 11.88
C ASN A 33 -7.73 4.81 12.72
N THR A 34 -6.83 5.48 13.44
CA THR A 34 -7.16 6.70 14.19
C THR A 34 -7.59 7.82 13.23
N LEU A 35 -6.83 8.03 12.15
CA LEU A 35 -7.17 9.04 11.14
C LEU A 35 -8.50 8.73 10.45
N LEU A 36 -8.73 7.48 10.03
CA LEU A 36 -10.00 7.05 9.42
C LEU A 36 -11.18 7.15 10.39
N SER A 37 -10.94 6.94 11.69
CA SER A 37 -11.98 7.09 12.72
C SER A 37 -12.37 8.55 12.95
N ILE A 38 -11.43 9.49 12.79
CA ILE A 38 -11.68 10.93 12.97
C ILE A 38 -12.22 11.56 11.69
N MET A 39 -11.75 11.10 10.53
CA MET A 39 -12.07 11.61 9.19
C MET A 39 -12.46 10.44 8.27
N PRO A 40 -13.69 9.92 8.37
CA PRO A 40 -14.15 8.80 7.55
C PRO A 40 -14.17 9.11 6.05
N GLU A 41 -14.23 10.39 5.65
CA GLU A 41 -14.06 10.82 4.26
C GLU A 41 -12.66 10.54 3.68
N LEU A 42 -11.66 10.24 4.51
CA LEU A 42 -10.36 9.76 4.01
C LEU A 42 -10.42 8.28 3.59
N ASP A 43 -11.46 7.54 3.98
CA ASP A 43 -11.73 6.17 3.52
C ASP A 43 -12.34 6.13 2.11
N ASN A 44 -12.08 7.18 1.32
CA ASN A 44 -12.25 7.13 -0.12
C ASN A 44 -11.17 6.20 -0.70
N LEU A 45 -11.31 4.89 -0.47
CA LEU A 45 -10.67 3.91 -1.32
C LEU A 45 -11.05 4.28 -2.74
N HIS A 46 -10.06 4.70 -3.54
CA HIS A 46 -10.24 4.86 -4.96
C HIS A 46 -10.82 3.54 -5.49
N GLN A 47 -12.13 3.50 -5.72
CA GLN A 47 -12.83 2.33 -6.26
C GLN A 47 -12.47 2.10 -7.74
N GLY A 48 -11.70 3.02 -8.31
CA GLY A 48 -11.15 2.92 -9.66
C GLY A 48 -9.77 2.28 -9.69
N LEU A 49 -9.32 2.04 -10.92
CA LEU A 49 -8.00 1.52 -11.17
C LEU A 49 -6.92 2.53 -10.73
N PRO A 50 -5.79 2.07 -10.17
CA PRO A 50 -4.74 2.97 -9.69
C PRO A 50 -4.13 3.79 -10.83
N ASN A 51 -3.81 5.05 -10.59
CA ASN A 51 -3.27 5.96 -11.62
C ASN A 51 -2.15 5.34 -12.47
N GLY A 52 -2.29 5.45 -13.79
CA GLY A 52 -1.39 4.84 -14.77
C GLY A 52 -1.69 3.37 -15.11
N SER A 53 -2.77 2.81 -14.57
CA SER A 53 -3.28 1.51 -14.98
C SER A 53 -3.98 1.57 -16.34
N VAL A 54 -3.90 0.48 -17.10
CA VAL A 54 -4.64 0.29 -18.35
C VAL A 54 -5.55 -0.93 -18.18
N ASP A 55 -6.85 -0.76 -18.39
CA ASP A 55 -7.80 -1.88 -18.44
C ASP A 55 -7.55 -2.68 -19.72
N LEU A 56 -7.34 -3.99 -19.57
CA LEU A 56 -7.11 -4.90 -20.69
C LEU A 56 -8.39 -5.65 -21.10
N GLY A 57 -9.49 -5.48 -20.35
CA GLY A 57 -10.71 -6.28 -20.51
C GLY A 57 -10.64 -7.62 -19.77
N ASP A 58 -11.73 -8.37 -19.78
CA ASP A 58 -11.85 -9.70 -19.15
C ASP A 58 -11.47 -9.76 -17.66
N GLY A 59 -11.55 -8.62 -16.96
CA GLY A 59 -11.16 -8.50 -15.55
C GLY A 59 -9.66 -8.36 -15.33
N TYR A 60 -8.87 -8.13 -16.37
CA TYR A 60 -7.42 -7.91 -16.29
C TYR A 60 -7.07 -6.43 -16.40
N VAL A 61 -6.14 -6.00 -15.55
CA VAL A 61 -5.67 -4.62 -15.51
C VAL A 61 -4.14 -4.62 -15.52
N LEU A 62 -3.55 -3.90 -16.46
CA LEU A 62 -2.12 -3.64 -16.48
C LEU A 62 -1.78 -2.53 -15.49
N LEU A 63 -0.95 -2.82 -14.51
CA LEU A 63 -0.49 -1.83 -13.53
C LEU A 63 0.79 -1.14 -14.02
N ARG A 64 0.89 0.18 -13.79
CA ARG A 64 2.12 0.93 -14.03
C ARG A 64 3.27 0.38 -13.18
N LYS A 65 4.46 0.26 -13.78
CA LYS A 65 5.70 -0.05 -13.06
C LYS A 65 5.91 0.96 -11.91
N ARG A 66 5.97 0.46 -10.68
CA ARG A 66 6.26 1.26 -9.48
C ARG A 66 7.61 0.87 -8.91
N GLU A 67 8.40 1.88 -8.54
CA GLU A 67 9.62 1.65 -7.76
C GLU A 67 9.27 1.34 -6.31
N ARG A 68 10.09 0.52 -5.65
CA ARG A 68 9.90 0.11 -4.25
C ARG A 68 10.12 1.25 -3.26
N TYR A 69 10.92 2.24 -3.65
CA TYR A 69 11.26 3.40 -2.85
C TYR A 69 10.85 4.66 -3.61
N ALA A 70 10.31 5.64 -2.89
CA ALA A 70 10.00 6.93 -3.48
C ALA A 70 11.31 7.59 -3.91
N LYS A 71 11.52 7.73 -5.22
CA LYS A 71 12.58 8.56 -5.78
C LYS A 71 11.95 9.81 -6.35
N LEU A 72 12.62 10.94 -6.13
CA LEU A 72 12.31 12.14 -6.88
C LEU A 72 12.69 11.85 -8.34
N PRO A 73 11.78 11.99 -9.31
CA PRO A 73 12.13 11.82 -10.71
C PRO A 73 13.16 12.89 -11.09
N ASP A 74 14.28 12.45 -11.68
CA ASP A 74 15.33 13.34 -12.17
C ASP A 74 15.30 13.37 -13.72
N GLY A 75 15.54 14.54 -14.30
CA GLY A 75 15.62 14.73 -15.75
C GLY A 75 14.40 14.21 -16.54
N ALA A 76 14.68 13.40 -17.57
CA ALA A 76 13.70 12.94 -18.56
C ALA A 76 12.56 12.06 -17.97
N ASP A 77 12.80 11.42 -16.83
CA ASP A 77 11.82 10.54 -16.18
C ASP A 77 10.63 11.33 -15.59
N ALA A 78 10.82 12.63 -15.30
CA ALA A 78 9.75 13.50 -14.81
C ALA A 78 8.69 13.80 -15.88
N GLN A 79 9.04 13.72 -17.17
CA GLN A 79 8.13 13.98 -18.29
C GLN A 79 7.29 12.75 -18.68
N ALA A 80 7.64 11.56 -18.17
CA ALA A 80 6.96 10.30 -18.45
C ALA A 80 5.95 9.89 -17.36
N ILE A 81 5.59 10.81 -16.44
CA ILE A 81 4.69 10.54 -15.30
C ILE A 81 3.23 10.80 -15.64
#